data_AF-A0A2T4GS79-F1
#
_entry.id   AF-A0A2T4GS79-F1
#
_cell.length_a   1.000
_cell.length_b   1.000
_cell.length_c   1.000
_cell.angle_alpha   90.00
_cell.angle_beta   90.00
_cell.angle_gamma   90.00
#
_symmetry.space_group_name_H-M   'P 1'
#
loop_
_entity.id
_entity.type
_entity.pdbx_description
1 polymer ?
#
loop_
_entity_poly.entity_id
_entity_poly.type
_entity_poly.pdbx_seq_one_letter_code
_entity_poly.pdbx_strand_id
1 'polypeptide(L)'
;MWVNNFFHTNGPRFHPSVKDDALIDAKLLHLLPDLMQMGHVHIDSCVLVVYYCVLWQGHFVLDEVTARLKEQDPRLRRNIYISCLRAVSTWQRQASGSVTDFIAATFMAQVAAENFDFQLCWEMHRLACIWSEAMQLHNIDSNEASGQSLIATTDGGRMSMWNLVRMELFFRLISGKAPSFSFDLSEWRINLPSLFSEEVHLQEAVPTTAFLAGSRVTLILIRYFQVIQEPDGQQDKLSLFGWQQSFKRETVDGWYLSELALGCYSSILLMLRTVSGQNHDQVDKSAIFEQMSLCKETELQASHRTVLIVCHMIEVIRLPESQSLSLALGVYYVQVAYATAVAHVLDKPKAATVGNDLLQLKRFGSCINEVASMASEFVPFARTLRSVQAQLEAQVAQ
;
A
#
# COMPACT_ATOMS: atom_id res chain seq x y z
N MET A 1 14.05 17.65 12.70
CA MET A 1 13.31 16.64 13.49
C MET A 1 12.57 15.64 12.60
N TRP A 2 11.71 16.06 11.64
CA TRP A 2 10.98 15.10 10.78
C TRP A 2 11.88 14.36 9.80
N VAL A 3 12.89 15.01 9.22
CA VAL A 3 13.91 14.34 8.40
C VAL A 3 14.59 13.21 9.20
N ASN A 4 15.02 13.47 10.44
CA ASN A 4 15.58 12.43 11.33
C ASN A 4 14.58 11.29 11.56
N ASN A 5 13.32 11.62 11.84
CA ASN A 5 12.29 10.61 12.08
C ASN A 5 12.03 9.76 10.83
N PHE A 6 12.10 10.37 9.64
CA PHE A 6 12.09 9.59 8.40
C PHE A 6 13.26 8.62 8.37
N PHE A 7 14.52 9.07 8.39
CA PHE A 7 15.66 8.16 8.22
C PHE A 7 15.82 7.11 9.34
N HIS A 8 15.48 7.44 10.59
CA HIS A 8 15.64 6.50 11.71
C HIS A 8 14.42 5.62 11.96
N THR A 9 13.24 5.99 11.45
CA THR A 9 11.99 5.30 11.81
C THR A 9 11.20 4.92 10.56
N ASN A 10 10.86 5.85 9.67
CA ASN A 10 9.88 5.57 8.60
C ASN A 10 10.49 5.18 7.24
N GLY A 11 11.56 5.84 6.80
CA GLY A 11 12.21 5.67 5.50
C GLY A 11 12.69 4.25 5.24
N PRO A 12 13.50 3.64 6.12
CA PRO A 12 13.87 2.23 6.04
C PRO A 12 12.70 1.23 5.92
N ARG A 13 11.48 1.65 6.27
CA ARG A 13 10.27 0.80 6.26
C ARG A 13 9.48 0.93 4.96
N PHE A 14 9.31 2.16 4.47
CA PHE A 14 8.61 2.43 3.21
C PHE A 14 9.50 2.21 1.98
N HIS A 15 10.80 2.47 2.13
CA HIS A 15 11.79 2.49 1.05
C HIS A 15 13.06 1.81 1.58
N PRO A 16 13.16 0.47 1.53
CA PRO A 16 14.29 -0.27 2.11
C PRO A 16 15.65 0.18 1.59
N SER A 17 15.71 0.66 0.36
CA SER A 17 16.88 1.27 -0.30
C SER A 17 17.34 2.60 0.32
N VAL A 18 16.57 3.21 1.21
CA VAL A 18 16.98 4.36 2.03
C VAL A 18 17.98 3.94 3.13
N LYS A 19 17.99 2.67 3.56
CA LYS A 19 18.93 2.17 4.59
C LYS A 19 20.39 2.26 4.17
N ASP A 20 20.66 2.18 2.87
CA ASP A 20 22.02 2.07 2.34
C ASP A 20 22.66 3.43 2.06
N ASP A 21 22.00 4.55 2.45
CA ASP A 21 22.32 5.94 2.06
C ASP A 21 22.51 6.12 0.54
N ALA A 22 22.14 5.12 -0.27
CA ALA A 22 22.44 5.03 -1.69
C ALA A 22 21.53 5.89 -2.56
N LEU A 23 20.40 6.34 -2.00
CA LEU A 23 19.34 7.03 -2.74
C LEU A 23 19.14 8.49 -2.35
N ILE A 24 19.22 8.81 -1.06
CA ILE A 24 18.85 10.13 -0.53
C ILE A 24 19.88 10.54 0.52
N ASP A 25 20.61 11.62 0.24
CA ASP A 25 21.54 12.20 1.22
C ASP A 25 20.75 12.93 2.33
N ALA A 26 20.70 12.33 3.51
CA ALA A 26 20.06 12.93 4.69
C ALA A 26 20.66 14.30 5.03
N LYS A 27 21.98 14.49 4.85
CA LYS A 27 22.65 15.77 5.14
C LYS A 27 22.16 16.86 4.21
N LEU A 28 21.98 16.55 2.92
CA LEU A 28 21.39 17.49 1.96
C LEU A 28 19.99 17.89 2.41
N LEU A 29 19.14 16.92 2.78
CA LEU A 29 17.76 17.21 3.23
C LEU A 29 17.72 18.05 4.50
N HIS A 30 18.72 17.95 5.38
CA HIS A 30 18.85 18.82 6.55
C HIS A 30 19.20 20.27 6.21
N LEU A 31 19.98 20.48 5.16
CA LEU A 31 20.43 21.81 4.72
C LEU A 31 19.39 22.54 3.85
N LEU A 32 18.44 21.82 3.25
CA LEU A 32 17.46 22.41 2.34
C LEU A 32 16.69 23.62 2.89
N PRO A 33 16.20 23.64 4.16
CA PRO A 33 15.53 24.83 4.70
C PRO A 33 16.37 26.10 4.61
N ASP A 34 17.68 25.99 4.83
CA ASP A 34 18.60 27.12 4.80
C ASP A 34 18.91 27.49 3.33
N LEU A 35 19.18 26.49 2.49
CA LEU A 35 19.42 26.70 1.05
C LEU A 35 18.23 27.37 0.35
N MET A 36 16.99 27.02 0.73
CA MET A 36 15.77 27.60 0.17
C MET A 36 15.60 29.08 0.50
N GLN A 37 16.24 29.57 1.57
CA GLN A 37 16.25 30.99 1.94
C GLN A 37 17.30 31.79 1.16
N MET A 38 18.25 31.12 0.52
CA MET A 38 19.32 31.76 -0.24
C MET A 38 18.84 32.05 -1.67
N GLY A 39 18.51 33.31 -1.96
CA GLY A 39 17.94 33.71 -3.26
C GLY A 39 18.83 33.51 -4.50
N HIS A 40 20.08 33.10 -4.32
CA HIS A 40 21.04 32.80 -5.39
C HIS A 40 21.31 31.30 -5.56
N VAL A 41 20.72 30.45 -4.72
CA VAL A 41 20.84 28.99 -4.83
C VAL A 41 19.62 28.45 -5.56
N HIS A 42 19.85 27.76 -6.67
CA HIS A 42 18.81 27.02 -7.38
C HIS A 42 18.83 25.57 -6.93
N ILE A 43 17.76 25.14 -6.28
CA ILE A 43 17.55 23.75 -5.87
C ILE A 43 16.76 23.06 -6.98
N ASP A 44 17.21 21.86 -7.35
CA ASP A 44 16.49 21.03 -8.30
C ASP A 44 15.07 20.70 -7.80
N SER A 45 14.09 20.86 -8.69
CA SER A 45 12.69 20.56 -8.40
C SER A 45 12.47 19.11 -7.96
N CYS A 46 13.24 18.14 -8.48
CA CYS A 46 13.13 16.74 -8.07
C CYS A 46 13.53 16.55 -6.59
N VAL A 47 14.60 17.22 -6.15
CA VAL A 47 15.07 17.20 -4.76
C VAL A 47 14.03 17.81 -3.82
N LEU A 48 13.34 18.88 -4.26
CA LEU A 48 12.24 19.46 -3.49
C LEU A 48 11.06 18.50 -3.35
N VAL A 49 10.72 17.74 -4.40
CA VAL A 49 9.67 16.70 -4.30
C VAL A 49 10.07 15.65 -3.27
N VAL A 50 11.29 15.11 -3.36
CA VAL A 50 11.80 14.14 -2.38
C VAL A 50 11.76 14.72 -0.96
N TYR A 51 12.23 15.96 -0.78
CA TYR A 51 12.22 16.63 0.52
C TYR A 51 10.83 16.74 1.14
N TYR A 52 9.84 17.24 0.40
CA TYR A 52 8.49 17.36 0.93
C TYR A 52 7.82 16.01 1.18
N CYS A 53 8.10 14.98 0.36
CA CYS A 53 7.64 13.62 0.64
C CYS A 53 8.29 13.05 1.91
N VAL A 54 9.59 13.30 2.12
CA VAL A 54 10.30 12.94 3.35
C VAL A 54 9.73 13.67 4.55
N LEU A 55 9.35 14.95 4.42
CA LEU A 55 8.65 15.67 5.49
C LEU A 55 7.28 15.08 5.76
N TRP A 56 6.52 14.70 4.73
CA TRP A 56 5.21 14.05 4.87
C TRP A 56 5.33 12.75 5.66
N GLN A 57 6.22 11.85 5.24
CA GLN A 57 6.43 10.56 5.91
C GLN A 57 7.12 10.72 7.27
N GLY A 58 8.05 11.67 7.40
CA GLY A 58 8.78 11.97 8.63
C GLY A 58 7.96 12.70 9.69
N HIS A 59 6.82 13.29 9.32
CA HIS A 59 5.86 13.88 10.25
C HIS A 59 5.11 12.81 11.08
N PHE A 60 5.13 11.55 10.63
CA PHE A 60 4.49 10.42 11.30
C PHE A 60 5.29 9.95 12.52
N VAL A 61 4.78 10.19 13.73
CA VAL A 61 5.41 9.80 14.99
C VAL A 61 4.72 8.56 15.56
N LEU A 62 5.47 7.47 15.69
CA LEU A 62 4.97 6.18 16.22
C LEU A 62 5.18 6.01 17.73
N ASP A 63 5.91 6.92 18.37
CA ASP A 63 6.14 6.88 19.81
C ASP A 63 5.04 7.65 20.55
N GLU A 64 4.30 6.96 21.43
CA GLU A 64 3.22 7.53 22.24
C GLU A 64 3.67 8.70 23.13
N VAL A 65 4.93 8.71 23.58
CA VAL A 65 5.47 9.80 24.43
C VAL A 65 5.64 11.07 23.59
N THR A 66 6.14 10.92 22.37
CA THR A 66 6.35 12.03 21.44
C THR A 66 5.05 12.47 20.73
N ALA A 67 4.10 11.55 20.54
CA ALA A 67 2.77 11.83 19.96
C ALA A 67 1.89 12.67 20.90
N ARG A 68 1.93 12.41 22.21
CA ARG A 68 1.18 13.17 23.23
C ARG A 68 1.64 14.61 23.39
N LEU A 69 2.88 14.93 23.00
CA LEU A 69 3.44 16.28 23.11
C LEU A 69 3.11 17.18 21.91
N LYS A 70 2.41 16.67 20.88
CA LYS A 70 2.16 17.42 19.64
C LYS A 70 0.73 17.25 19.16
N GLU A 71 -0.13 18.18 19.55
CA GLU A 71 -1.25 18.59 18.71
C GLU A 71 -0.66 19.06 17.37
N GLN A 72 -0.67 18.18 16.37
CA GLN A 72 -0.18 18.53 15.04
C GLN A 72 -1.24 19.38 14.34
N ASP A 73 -0.92 20.64 14.05
CA ASP A 73 -1.80 21.55 13.32
C ASP A 73 -2.28 20.89 12.01
N PRO A 74 -3.58 20.62 11.82
CA PRO A 74 -4.09 19.99 10.60
C PRO A 74 -3.74 20.79 9.34
N ARG A 75 -3.47 22.11 9.46
CA ARG A 75 -3.01 22.96 8.35
C ARG A 75 -1.62 22.59 7.87
N LEU A 76 -0.77 22.07 8.76
CA LEU A 76 0.60 21.71 8.43
C LEU A 76 0.67 20.57 7.41
N ARG A 77 -0.10 19.50 7.60
CA ARG A 77 -0.17 18.38 6.63
C ARG A 77 -0.61 18.88 5.27
N ARG A 78 -1.69 19.67 5.24
CA ARG A 78 -2.18 20.32 4.02
C ARG A 78 -1.10 21.17 3.36
N ASN A 79 -0.34 21.94 4.12
CA ASN A 79 0.73 22.80 3.59
C ASN A 79 1.89 21.98 3.02
N ILE A 80 2.27 20.87 3.65
CA ILE A 80 3.29 19.95 3.12
C ILE A 80 2.81 19.36 1.79
N TYR A 81 1.58 18.84 1.74
CA TYR A 81 1.04 18.26 0.51
C TYR A 81 0.89 19.30 -0.62
N ILE A 82 0.42 20.52 -0.32
CA ILE A 82 0.41 21.62 -1.30
C ILE A 82 1.83 21.93 -1.80
N SER A 83 2.84 21.85 -0.93
CA SER A 83 4.23 22.04 -1.31
C SER A 83 4.74 20.93 -2.23
N CYS A 84 4.35 19.67 -1.98
CA CYS A 84 4.57 18.55 -2.91
C CYS A 84 3.97 18.87 -4.29
N LEU A 85 2.70 19.25 -4.36
CA LEU A 85 2.01 19.53 -5.63
C LEU A 85 2.69 20.65 -6.44
N ARG A 86 3.14 21.72 -5.75
CA ARG A 86 3.90 22.81 -6.39
C ARG A 86 5.24 22.32 -6.93
N ALA A 87 5.98 21.54 -6.14
CA ALA A 87 7.25 20.99 -6.55
C ALA A 87 7.08 20.05 -7.76
N VAL A 88 6.09 19.16 -7.73
CA VAL A 88 5.77 18.22 -8.83
C VAL A 88 5.50 18.96 -10.14
N SER A 89 4.70 20.03 -10.12
CA SER A 89 4.36 20.79 -11.33
C SER A 89 5.60 21.43 -12.02
N THR A 90 6.65 21.72 -11.26
CA THR A 90 7.89 22.27 -11.79
C THR A 90 8.81 21.13 -12.23
N TRP A 91 8.92 20.10 -11.40
CA TRP A 91 9.71 18.91 -11.65
C TRP A 91 9.30 18.18 -12.93
N GLN A 92 8.01 17.94 -13.17
CA GLN A 92 7.55 17.21 -14.37
C GLN A 92 7.97 17.88 -15.70
N ARG A 93 8.21 19.20 -15.70
CA ARG A 93 8.69 19.93 -16.88
C ARG A 93 10.20 19.81 -17.10
N GLN A 94 10.94 19.40 -16.08
CA GLN A 94 12.40 19.36 -16.04
C GLN A 94 12.94 17.93 -15.94
N ALA A 95 12.11 16.97 -15.54
CA ALA A 95 12.50 15.58 -15.28
C ALA A 95 13.15 14.95 -16.52
N SER A 96 14.30 14.31 -16.31
CA SER A 96 15.09 13.68 -17.37
C SER A 96 15.14 12.16 -17.27
N GLY A 97 14.53 11.57 -16.23
CA GLY A 97 14.57 10.14 -15.95
C GLY A 97 15.82 9.68 -15.22
N SER A 98 16.38 10.58 -14.40
CA SER A 98 17.47 10.26 -13.47
C SER A 98 17.00 9.32 -12.35
N VAL A 99 17.96 8.78 -11.60
CA VAL A 99 17.71 8.07 -10.34
C VAL A 99 16.85 8.91 -9.38
N THR A 100 17.16 10.21 -9.24
CA THR A 100 16.41 11.09 -8.32
C THR A 100 14.99 11.31 -8.82
N ASP A 101 14.77 11.35 -10.13
CA ASP A 101 13.43 11.37 -10.71
C ASP A 101 12.65 10.10 -10.35
N PHE A 102 13.27 8.93 -10.49
CA PHE A 102 12.67 7.66 -10.07
C PHE A 102 12.28 7.61 -8.59
N ILE A 103 13.17 8.09 -7.70
CA ILE A 103 12.88 8.18 -6.27
C ILE A 103 11.71 9.14 -6.02
N ALA A 104 11.74 10.32 -6.63
CA ALA A 104 10.70 11.34 -6.50
C ALA A 104 9.33 10.80 -6.95
N ALA A 105 9.27 10.10 -8.08
CA ALA A 105 8.05 9.45 -8.56
C ALA A 105 7.54 8.39 -7.58
N THR A 106 8.43 7.52 -7.07
CA THR A 106 8.06 6.46 -6.14
C THR A 106 7.50 7.04 -4.84
N PHE A 107 8.14 8.06 -4.28
CA PHE A 107 7.71 8.72 -3.04
C PHE A 107 6.39 9.47 -3.25
N MET A 108 6.28 10.23 -4.34
CA MET A 108 5.09 11.01 -4.64
C MET A 108 3.88 10.14 -4.94
N ALA A 109 4.06 8.97 -5.59
CA ALA A 109 2.98 8.02 -5.81
C ALA A 109 2.32 7.60 -4.48
N GLN A 110 3.12 7.29 -3.47
CA GLN A 110 2.63 6.94 -2.14
C GLN A 110 1.94 8.12 -1.44
N VAL A 111 2.59 9.29 -1.43
CA VAL A 111 2.01 10.50 -0.79
C VAL A 111 0.67 10.88 -1.44
N ALA A 112 0.56 10.77 -2.77
CA ALA A 112 -0.70 11.03 -3.48
C ALA A 112 -1.79 10.02 -3.10
N ALA A 113 -1.45 8.74 -2.97
CA ALA A 113 -2.39 7.69 -2.55
C ALA A 113 -2.96 7.96 -1.14
N GLU A 114 -2.10 8.32 -0.19
CA GLU A 114 -2.48 8.65 1.20
C GLU A 114 -3.35 9.93 1.29
N ASN A 115 -3.33 10.77 0.26
CA ASN A 115 -4.15 11.98 0.13
C ASN A 115 -5.37 11.79 -0.80
N PHE A 116 -5.68 10.56 -1.20
CA PHE A 116 -6.81 10.23 -2.09
C PHE A 116 -6.72 10.85 -3.49
N ASP A 117 -5.53 11.28 -3.91
CA ASP A 117 -5.28 11.75 -5.28
C ASP A 117 -4.84 10.57 -6.15
N PHE A 118 -5.82 9.73 -6.48
CA PHE A 118 -5.59 8.49 -7.22
C PHE A 118 -5.07 8.73 -8.65
N GLN A 119 -5.41 9.87 -9.25
CA GLN A 119 -4.94 10.23 -10.58
C GLN A 119 -3.44 10.54 -10.54
N LEU A 120 -3.02 11.43 -9.64
CA LEU A 120 -1.61 11.76 -9.48
C LEU A 120 -0.81 10.54 -9.02
N CYS A 121 -1.36 9.76 -8.09
CA CYS A 121 -0.77 8.51 -7.62
C CYS A 121 -0.41 7.57 -8.78
N TRP A 122 -1.36 7.33 -9.68
CA TRP A 122 -1.15 6.50 -10.87
C TRP A 122 -0.13 7.10 -11.84
N GLU A 123 -0.20 8.41 -12.08
CA GLU A 123 0.73 9.10 -12.98
C GLU A 123 2.18 8.98 -12.48
N MET A 124 2.40 9.24 -11.19
CA MET A 124 3.71 9.12 -10.56
C MET A 124 4.20 7.67 -10.55
N HIS A 125 3.33 6.70 -10.26
CA HIS A 125 3.69 5.28 -10.30
C HIS A 125 4.13 4.86 -11.70
N ARG A 126 3.41 5.28 -12.74
CA ARG A 126 3.77 4.98 -14.13
C ARG A 126 5.14 5.56 -14.50
N LEU A 127 5.44 6.79 -14.07
CA LEU A 127 6.78 7.38 -14.27
C LEU A 127 7.87 6.56 -13.57
N ALA A 128 7.61 6.08 -12.34
CA ALA A 128 8.55 5.20 -11.64
C ALA A 128 8.81 3.90 -12.42
N CYS A 129 7.77 3.26 -12.97
CA CYS A 129 7.92 2.08 -13.83
C CYS A 129 8.78 2.38 -15.07
N ILE A 130 8.44 3.43 -15.83
CA ILE A 130 9.15 3.82 -17.05
C ILE A 130 10.63 4.07 -16.77
N TRP A 131 10.96 4.84 -15.73
CA TRP A 131 12.35 5.16 -15.41
C TRP A 131 13.11 3.96 -14.86
N SER A 132 12.47 3.08 -14.08
CA SER A 132 13.10 1.83 -13.63
C SER A 132 13.45 0.91 -14.80
N GLU A 133 12.61 0.89 -15.83
CA GLU A 133 12.83 0.11 -17.05
C GLU A 133 13.94 0.70 -17.91
N ALA A 134 13.95 2.03 -18.10
CA ALA A 134 15.01 2.75 -18.79
C ALA A 134 16.39 2.54 -18.12
N MET A 135 16.43 2.43 -16.80
CA MET A 135 17.63 2.12 -16.02
C MET A 135 17.95 0.62 -15.95
N GLN A 136 17.21 -0.24 -16.66
CA GLN A 136 17.40 -1.70 -16.68
C GLN A 136 17.36 -2.33 -15.27
N LEU A 137 16.60 -1.74 -14.33
CA LEU A 137 16.48 -2.24 -12.96
C LEU A 137 15.74 -3.59 -12.88
N HIS A 138 15.07 -4.02 -13.94
CA HIS A 138 14.45 -5.34 -14.03
C HIS A 138 15.47 -6.45 -14.35
N ASN A 139 16.70 -6.11 -14.74
CA ASN A 139 17.71 -7.05 -15.25
C ASN A 139 19.03 -7.03 -14.44
N ILE A 140 18.95 -6.64 -13.17
CA ILE A 140 20.08 -6.40 -12.26
C ILE A 140 20.99 -7.62 -12.12
N ASP A 141 20.44 -8.83 -12.13
CA ASP A 141 21.21 -10.08 -11.95
C ASP A 141 21.66 -10.74 -13.23
N SER A 142 21.51 -10.09 -14.39
CA SER A 142 22.09 -10.63 -15.61
C SER A 142 23.62 -10.57 -15.60
N ASN A 143 24.25 -11.59 -16.18
CA ASN A 143 25.70 -11.68 -16.36
C ASN A 143 26.26 -10.61 -17.34
N GLU A 144 25.43 -9.78 -17.97
CA GLU A 144 25.80 -8.79 -19.00
C GLU A 144 26.04 -7.39 -18.42
N ALA A 145 26.54 -7.32 -17.18
CA ALA A 145 26.69 -6.11 -16.38
C ALA A 145 27.71 -5.11 -16.95
N SER A 146 27.31 -4.28 -17.91
CA SER A 146 28.03 -3.07 -18.30
C SER A 146 27.24 -1.84 -17.85
N GLY A 147 27.77 -1.10 -16.86
CA GLY A 147 27.22 0.19 -16.41
C GLY A 147 26.15 0.17 -15.31
N GLN A 148 26.17 -0.82 -14.42
CA GLN A 148 25.15 -0.95 -13.37
C GLN A 148 25.11 0.25 -12.40
N SER A 149 23.90 0.78 -12.18
CA SER A 149 23.61 1.78 -11.14
C SER A 149 23.88 1.19 -9.75
N LEU A 150 24.59 1.94 -8.89
CA LEU A 150 24.95 1.52 -7.51
C LEU A 150 23.75 1.07 -6.67
N ILE A 151 22.58 1.57 -7.03
CA ILE A 151 21.30 1.32 -6.36
C ILE A 151 20.81 -0.10 -6.62
N ALA A 152 21.07 -0.63 -7.81
CA ALA A 152 20.53 -1.88 -8.28
C ALA A 152 21.18 -3.09 -7.59
N THR A 153 22.46 -3.01 -7.26
CA THR A 153 23.21 -4.16 -6.73
C THR A 153 23.02 -4.40 -5.23
N THR A 154 22.34 -3.48 -4.53
CA THR A 154 22.06 -3.60 -3.09
C THR A 154 20.78 -4.41 -2.82
N ASP A 155 20.70 -5.03 -1.64
CA ASP A 155 19.46 -5.69 -1.21
C ASP A 155 18.30 -4.70 -1.06
N GLY A 156 18.58 -3.47 -0.61
CA GLY A 156 17.57 -2.40 -0.57
C GLY A 156 17.01 -2.09 -1.96
N GLY A 157 17.87 -2.06 -2.99
CA GLY A 157 17.47 -1.91 -4.40
C GLY A 157 16.58 -3.04 -4.89
N ARG A 158 16.97 -4.29 -4.62
CA ARG A 158 16.17 -5.49 -4.95
C ARG A 158 14.79 -5.43 -4.30
N MET A 159 14.74 -5.15 -2.99
CA MET A 159 13.48 -5.01 -2.25
C MET A 159 12.58 -3.92 -2.84
N SER A 160 13.17 -2.81 -3.27
CA SER A 160 12.43 -1.70 -3.89
C SER A 160 11.82 -2.10 -5.23
N MET A 161 12.54 -2.86 -6.06
CA MET A 161 12.00 -3.38 -7.31
C MET A 161 10.89 -4.41 -7.10
N TRP A 162 11.07 -5.33 -6.14
CA TRP A 162 10.00 -6.25 -5.73
C TRP A 162 8.73 -5.50 -5.29
N ASN A 163 8.89 -4.41 -4.53
CA ASN A 163 7.78 -3.58 -4.11
C ASN A 163 7.13 -2.82 -5.30
N LEU A 164 7.93 -2.30 -6.23
CA LEU A 164 7.43 -1.61 -7.42
C LEU A 164 6.55 -2.52 -8.27
N VAL A 165 7.01 -3.75 -8.55
CA VAL A 165 6.22 -4.77 -9.27
C VAL A 165 4.95 -5.13 -8.51
N ARG A 166 5.03 -5.31 -7.18
CA ARG A 166 3.85 -5.57 -6.34
C ARG A 166 2.80 -4.47 -6.50
N MET A 167 3.22 -3.20 -6.41
CA MET A 167 2.33 -2.05 -6.52
C MET A 167 1.72 -1.93 -7.92
N GLU A 168 2.49 -2.18 -8.97
CA GLU A 168 1.99 -2.20 -10.35
C GLU A 168 0.88 -3.23 -10.54
N LEU A 169 1.09 -4.47 -10.08
CA LEU A 169 0.08 -5.53 -10.13
C LEU A 169 -1.17 -5.16 -9.32
N PHE A 170 -0.99 -4.51 -8.17
CA PHE A 170 -2.09 -4.07 -7.33
C PHE A 170 -2.89 -2.91 -7.97
N PHE A 171 -2.23 -1.94 -8.61
CA PHE A 171 -2.91 -0.89 -9.37
C PHE A 171 -3.70 -1.45 -10.55
N ARG A 172 -3.15 -2.45 -11.25
CA ARG A 172 -3.87 -3.16 -12.32
C ARG A 172 -5.14 -3.83 -11.80
N LEU A 173 -5.09 -4.47 -10.62
CA LEU A 173 -6.28 -5.07 -10.00
C LEU A 173 -7.38 -4.05 -9.71
N ILE A 174 -7.01 -2.88 -9.20
CA ILE A 174 -7.97 -1.83 -8.82
C ILE A 174 -8.55 -1.14 -10.04
N SER A 175 -7.68 -0.74 -10.97
CA SER A 175 -8.04 0.20 -12.03
C SER A 175 -8.44 -0.49 -13.34
N GLY A 176 -8.15 -1.79 -13.48
CA GLY A 176 -8.33 -2.53 -14.73
C GLY A 176 -7.46 -1.99 -15.89
N LYS A 177 -6.45 -1.16 -15.58
CA LYS A 177 -5.58 -0.56 -16.59
C LYS A 177 -4.56 -1.57 -17.14
N ALA A 178 -4.06 -1.26 -18.34
CA ALA A 178 -2.95 -1.98 -18.95
C ALA A 178 -1.66 -1.84 -18.11
N PRO A 179 -0.70 -2.77 -18.25
CA PRO A 179 0.59 -2.68 -17.57
C PRO A 179 1.33 -1.37 -17.88
N SER A 180 1.95 -0.78 -16.86
CA SER A 180 2.85 0.37 -16.99
C SER A 180 4.23 -0.02 -17.52
N PHE A 181 4.71 -1.21 -17.15
CA PHE A 181 5.93 -1.79 -17.69
C PHE A 181 5.73 -2.21 -19.15
N SER A 182 6.73 -1.98 -20.00
CA SER A 182 6.68 -2.48 -21.37
C SER A 182 7.26 -3.88 -21.55
N PHE A 183 8.09 -4.34 -20.61
CA PHE A 183 8.58 -5.72 -20.57
C PHE A 183 7.53 -6.71 -20.05
N ASP A 184 7.63 -7.97 -20.51
CA ASP A 184 6.92 -9.09 -19.91
C ASP A 184 7.61 -9.50 -18.61
N LEU A 185 6.85 -9.79 -17.56
CA LEU A 185 7.38 -10.25 -16.27
C LEU A 185 8.22 -11.54 -16.38
N SER A 186 8.13 -12.27 -17.49
CA SER A 186 9.06 -13.38 -17.80
C SER A 186 10.51 -12.93 -18.04
N GLU A 187 10.72 -11.68 -18.44
CA GLU A 187 12.04 -11.05 -18.64
C GLU A 187 12.65 -10.54 -17.33
N TRP A 188 11.91 -10.60 -16.22
CA TRP A 188 12.34 -10.13 -14.92
C TRP A 188 13.47 -11.02 -14.35
N ARG A 189 14.65 -10.43 -14.13
CA ARG A 189 15.83 -11.09 -13.55
C ARG A 189 16.31 -10.34 -12.31
N ILE A 190 15.50 -10.37 -11.26
CA ILE A 190 15.89 -9.91 -9.93
C ILE A 190 15.77 -11.07 -8.93
N ASN A 191 16.91 -11.49 -8.40
CA ASN A 191 17.00 -12.44 -7.31
C ASN A 191 16.37 -11.89 -6.04
N LEU A 192 15.91 -12.79 -5.18
CA LEU A 192 15.54 -12.42 -3.82
C LEU A 192 16.75 -11.77 -3.12
N PRO A 193 16.54 -10.71 -2.33
CA PRO A 193 17.60 -10.11 -1.53
C PRO A 193 18.19 -11.13 -0.56
N SER A 194 19.40 -10.87 -0.06
CA SER A 194 19.97 -11.71 0.99
C SER A 194 19.21 -11.48 2.31
N LEU A 195 18.31 -12.42 2.62
CA LEU A 195 17.38 -12.31 3.76
C LEU A 195 17.93 -12.89 5.07
N PHE A 196 19.08 -13.56 5.00
CA PHE A 196 19.67 -14.29 6.11
C PHE A 196 21.12 -13.87 6.28
N SER A 197 21.42 -13.11 7.33
CA SER A 197 22.74 -13.11 7.95
C SER A 197 22.84 -14.34 8.85
N GLU A 198 24.01 -14.97 8.95
CA GLU A 198 24.22 -16.15 9.81
C GLU A 198 23.88 -15.88 11.29
N GLU A 199 23.83 -14.62 11.68
CA GLU A 199 23.30 -14.14 12.96
C GLU A 199 21.90 -13.52 12.75
N VAL A 200 20.83 -14.29 12.99
CA VAL A 200 19.47 -13.73 12.96
C VAL A 200 19.31 -12.76 14.14
N HIS A 201 19.56 -11.47 13.91
CA HIS A 201 19.20 -10.44 14.86
C HIS A 201 17.67 -10.37 14.96
N LEU A 202 17.12 -10.47 16.18
CA LEU A 202 15.68 -10.39 16.44
C LEU A 202 15.02 -9.12 15.84
N GLN A 203 15.81 -8.07 15.60
CA GLN A 203 15.37 -6.81 14.99
C GLN A 203 15.09 -6.90 13.47
N GLU A 204 15.60 -7.93 12.78
CA GLU A 204 15.39 -8.12 11.33
C GLU A 204 14.28 -9.11 11.00
N ALA A 205 13.81 -9.87 11.99
CA ALA A 205 12.81 -10.93 11.79
C ALA A 205 11.50 -10.43 11.16
N VAL A 206 11.02 -9.25 11.57
CA VAL A 206 9.75 -8.69 11.07
C VAL A 206 9.88 -8.17 9.64
N PRO A 207 10.86 -7.28 9.30
CA PRO A 207 11.11 -6.89 7.92
C PRO A 207 11.31 -8.08 6.98
N THR A 208 12.08 -9.10 7.39
CA THR A 208 12.31 -10.31 6.58
C THR A 208 11.03 -11.11 6.37
N THR A 209 10.27 -11.37 7.45
CA THR A 209 8.98 -12.08 7.37
C THR A 209 8.05 -11.39 6.39
N ALA A 210 8.04 -10.07 6.44
CA ALA A 210 7.05 -9.32 5.74
C ALA A 210 7.45 -9.00 4.29
N PHE A 211 8.76 -8.94 3.98
CA PHE A 211 9.25 -9.09 2.61
C PHE A 211 8.85 -10.46 2.01
N LEU A 212 9.05 -11.56 2.75
CA LEU A 212 8.69 -12.91 2.27
C LEU A 212 7.19 -13.06 2.00
N ALA A 213 6.34 -12.50 2.85
CA ALA A 213 4.91 -12.51 2.63
C ALA A 213 4.51 -11.58 1.46
N GLY A 214 5.13 -10.40 1.36
CA GLY A 214 4.94 -9.48 0.25
C GLY A 214 5.31 -10.09 -1.11
N SER A 215 6.47 -10.74 -1.19
CA SER A 215 6.94 -11.40 -2.42
C SER A 215 6.06 -12.59 -2.83
N ARG A 216 5.55 -13.37 -1.86
CA ARG A 216 4.56 -14.41 -2.14
C ARG A 216 3.29 -13.85 -2.76
N VAL A 217 2.76 -12.74 -2.25
CA VAL A 217 1.60 -12.07 -2.85
C VAL A 217 1.91 -11.58 -4.26
N THR A 218 3.09 -11.00 -4.48
CA THR A 218 3.54 -10.61 -5.82
C THR A 218 3.50 -11.80 -6.78
N LEU A 219 4.09 -12.95 -6.42
CA LEU A 219 4.09 -14.14 -7.27
C LEU A 219 2.68 -14.67 -7.56
N ILE A 220 1.80 -14.67 -6.55
CA ILE A 220 0.38 -15.00 -6.71
C ILE A 220 -0.30 -14.08 -7.73
N LEU A 221 -0.06 -12.78 -7.62
CA LEU A 221 -0.64 -11.77 -8.53
C LEU A 221 -0.11 -11.93 -9.96
N ILE A 222 1.18 -12.21 -10.13
CA ILE A 222 1.76 -12.51 -11.44
C ILE A 222 1.04 -13.70 -12.06
N ARG A 223 0.90 -14.80 -11.32
CA ARG A 223 0.21 -15.99 -11.81
C ARG A 223 -1.25 -15.72 -12.14
N TYR A 224 -1.95 -14.97 -11.31
CA TYR A 224 -3.33 -14.56 -11.55
C TYR A 224 -3.49 -13.81 -12.89
N PHE A 225 -2.62 -12.83 -13.17
CA PHE A 225 -2.70 -12.10 -14.44
C PHE A 225 -2.31 -12.94 -15.65
N GLN A 226 -1.37 -13.88 -15.50
CA GLN A 226 -1.05 -14.84 -16.57
C GLN A 226 -2.27 -15.72 -16.91
N VAL A 227 -2.94 -16.28 -15.89
CA VAL A 227 -4.11 -17.15 -16.08
C VAL A 227 -5.29 -16.41 -16.71
N ILE A 228 -5.54 -15.15 -16.33
CA ILE A 228 -6.65 -14.37 -16.91
C ILE A 228 -6.35 -13.89 -18.34
N GLN A 229 -5.08 -13.80 -18.72
CA GLN A 229 -4.67 -13.40 -20.08
C GLN A 229 -4.63 -14.58 -21.06
N GLU A 230 -4.62 -15.84 -20.59
CA GLU A 230 -4.65 -17.02 -21.44
C GLU A 230 -6.08 -17.28 -21.99
N PRO A 231 -6.26 -17.37 -23.33
CA PRO A 231 -7.59 -17.54 -23.95
C PRO A 231 -8.19 -18.94 -23.82
N ASP A 232 -7.44 -19.91 -23.29
CA ASP A 232 -7.88 -21.30 -23.09
C ASP A 232 -7.02 -21.90 -21.97
N GLY A 233 -7.54 -22.01 -20.74
CA GLY A 233 -6.66 -22.33 -19.61
C GLY A 233 -7.37 -22.75 -18.33
N GLN A 234 -7.25 -24.05 -18.03
CA GLN A 234 -7.69 -24.73 -16.82
C GLN A 234 -7.59 -23.90 -15.54
N GLN A 235 -8.67 -23.90 -14.77
CA GLN A 235 -8.73 -23.43 -13.39
C GLN A 235 -7.85 -24.30 -12.50
N ASP A 236 -6.56 -23.98 -12.41
CA ASP A 236 -5.73 -24.48 -11.34
C ASP A 236 -6.10 -23.77 -10.03
N LYS A 237 -6.42 -24.58 -9.02
CA LYS A 237 -6.78 -24.13 -7.68
C LYS A 237 -5.61 -23.37 -7.04
N LEU A 238 -5.71 -22.04 -6.95
CA LEU A 238 -4.85 -21.25 -6.07
C LEU A 238 -5.17 -21.60 -4.62
N SER A 239 -4.34 -22.43 -3.98
CA SER A 239 -4.37 -22.63 -2.52
C SER A 239 -3.68 -21.45 -1.84
N LEU A 240 -4.49 -20.48 -1.40
CA LEU A 240 -4.05 -19.13 -1.05
C LEU A 240 -3.72 -18.92 0.44
N PHE A 241 -3.69 -19.97 1.27
CA PHE A 241 -3.76 -19.81 2.73
C PHE A 241 -2.71 -20.62 3.51
N GLY A 242 -2.00 -19.95 4.42
CA GLY A 242 -1.07 -20.58 5.37
C GLY A 242 -0.41 -19.68 6.43
N TRP A 243 -0.90 -18.46 6.70
CA TRP A 243 -0.17 -17.50 7.57
C TRP A 243 -1.02 -16.86 8.69
N GLN A 244 -2.21 -17.40 8.97
CA GLN A 244 -3.30 -16.70 9.65
C GLN A 244 -3.16 -16.41 11.17
N GLN A 245 -2.05 -16.70 11.86
CA GLN A 245 -2.10 -16.82 13.33
C GLN A 245 -1.13 -16.03 14.22
N SER A 246 -0.38 -15.04 13.71
CA SER A 246 0.54 -14.30 14.59
C SER A 246 0.38 -12.78 14.50
N PHE A 247 -0.66 -12.26 15.18
CA PHE A 247 -0.80 -10.83 15.50
C PHE A 247 -0.96 -10.67 17.01
N LYS A 248 0.17 -10.70 17.73
CA LYS A 248 0.24 -10.38 19.15
C LYS A 248 1.51 -9.59 19.43
N ARG A 249 1.52 -8.28 19.17
CA ARG A 249 2.45 -7.32 19.80
C ARG A 249 2.05 -5.87 19.53
N GLU A 250 2.05 -5.08 20.60
CA GLU A 250 1.93 -3.62 20.63
C GLU A 250 3.32 -3.00 20.35
N THR A 251 3.84 -3.17 19.14
CA THR A 251 5.10 -2.55 18.72
C THR A 251 4.97 -1.98 17.32
N VAL A 252 5.95 -1.16 16.91
CA VAL A 252 6.20 -0.72 15.53
C VAL A 252 6.03 -1.86 14.49
N ASP A 253 6.36 -3.08 14.87
CA ASP A 253 6.20 -4.29 14.04
C ASP A 253 4.73 -4.59 13.70
N GLY A 254 3.82 -4.25 14.61
CA GLY A 254 2.38 -4.40 14.43
C GLY A 254 1.87 -3.58 13.25
N TRP A 255 2.42 -2.38 13.02
CA TRP A 255 2.07 -1.59 11.84
C TRP A 255 2.53 -2.26 10.54
N TYR A 256 3.79 -2.73 10.47
CA TYR A 256 4.32 -3.39 9.28
C TYR A 256 3.50 -4.63 8.91
N LEU A 257 3.20 -5.45 9.92
CA LEU A 257 2.41 -6.66 9.70
C LEU A 257 0.96 -6.32 9.34
N SER A 258 0.40 -5.24 9.87
CA SER A 258 -0.97 -4.79 9.55
C SER A 258 -1.06 -4.26 8.12
N GLU A 259 -0.12 -3.41 7.70
CA GLU A 259 -0.04 -2.90 6.33
C GLU A 259 0.11 -4.05 5.33
N LEU A 260 1.03 -4.97 5.60
CA LEU A 260 1.19 -6.18 4.79
C LEU A 260 -0.11 -6.98 4.72
N ALA A 261 -0.78 -7.20 5.86
CA ALA A 261 -2.03 -7.94 5.89
C ALA A 261 -3.15 -7.25 5.13
N LEU A 262 -3.25 -5.91 5.20
CA LEU A 262 -4.17 -5.14 4.36
C LEU A 262 -3.87 -5.38 2.88
N GLY A 263 -2.60 -5.27 2.47
CA GLY A 263 -2.18 -5.55 1.09
C GLY A 263 -2.54 -6.95 0.63
N CYS A 264 -2.25 -7.97 1.46
CA CYS A 264 -2.58 -9.36 1.18
C CYS A 264 -4.09 -9.57 1.01
N TYR A 265 -4.89 -9.27 2.04
CA TYR A 265 -6.33 -9.54 2.01
C TYR A 265 -7.07 -8.69 0.97
N SER A 266 -6.63 -7.45 0.73
CA SER A 266 -7.21 -6.60 -0.32
C SER A 266 -6.91 -7.16 -1.71
N SER A 267 -5.69 -7.66 -1.94
CA SER A 267 -5.34 -8.33 -3.21
C SER A 267 -6.22 -9.55 -3.45
N ILE A 268 -6.38 -10.40 -2.43
CA ILE A 268 -7.25 -11.59 -2.49
C ILE A 268 -8.69 -11.19 -2.82
N LEU A 269 -9.23 -10.22 -2.09
CA LEU A 269 -10.58 -9.72 -2.28
C LEU A 269 -10.80 -9.23 -3.72
N LEU A 270 -9.88 -8.41 -4.24
CA LEU A 270 -10.00 -7.84 -5.58
C LEU A 270 -9.85 -8.91 -6.68
N MET A 271 -8.96 -9.89 -6.50
CA MET A 271 -8.83 -11.04 -7.41
C MET A 271 -10.11 -11.88 -7.46
N LEU A 272 -10.77 -12.12 -6.32
CA LEU A 272 -11.99 -12.93 -6.27
C LEU A 272 -13.19 -12.17 -6.89
N ARG A 273 -13.28 -10.87 -6.67
CA ARG A 273 -14.36 -10.02 -7.22
C ARG A 273 -14.26 -9.88 -8.73
N THR A 274 -13.06 -9.75 -9.26
CA THR A 274 -12.81 -9.67 -10.71
C THR A 274 -13.20 -10.97 -11.41
N VAL A 275 -12.82 -12.13 -10.86
CA VAL A 275 -13.23 -13.44 -11.39
C VAL A 275 -14.75 -13.63 -11.29
N SER A 276 -15.36 -13.26 -10.17
CA SER A 276 -16.82 -13.40 -9.96
C SER A 276 -17.66 -12.51 -10.89
N GLY A 277 -17.08 -11.42 -11.42
CA GLY A 277 -17.73 -10.51 -12.36
C GLY A 277 -17.59 -10.90 -13.83
N GLN A 278 -16.79 -11.90 -14.17
CA GLN A 278 -16.67 -12.41 -15.54
C GLN A 278 -17.79 -13.40 -15.84
N ASN A 279 -18.60 -13.13 -16.87
CA ASN A 279 -19.67 -14.03 -17.30
C ASN A 279 -19.08 -15.35 -17.82
N HIS A 280 -19.18 -16.41 -17.02
CA HIS A 280 -18.87 -17.77 -17.44
C HIS A 280 -19.98 -18.31 -18.35
N ASP A 281 -19.94 -17.97 -19.63
CA ASP A 281 -20.99 -18.39 -20.59
C ASP A 281 -20.88 -19.86 -21.02
N GLN A 282 -19.83 -20.62 -20.65
CA GLN A 282 -19.64 -21.99 -21.14
C GLN A 282 -18.88 -22.93 -20.18
N VAL A 283 -19.40 -23.23 -18.98
CA VAL A 283 -18.87 -24.36 -18.17
C VAL A 283 -20.02 -25.09 -17.44
N ASP A 284 -19.78 -26.36 -17.06
CA ASP A 284 -20.69 -27.27 -16.36
C ASP A 284 -21.22 -26.70 -15.02
N LYS A 285 -22.55 -26.65 -14.87
CA LYS A 285 -23.23 -25.80 -13.87
C LYS A 285 -23.03 -26.21 -12.42
N SER A 286 -22.73 -27.48 -12.13
CA SER A 286 -22.59 -27.96 -10.73
C SER A 286 -21.21 -27.67 -10.13
N ALA A 287 -20.13 -27.84 -10.90
CA ALA A 287 -18.77 -27.54 -10.46
C ALA A 287 -18.58 -26.03 -10.25
N ILE A 288 -19.16 -25.20 -11.13
CA ILE A 288 -19.20 -23.74 -10.99
C ILE A 288 -19.89 -23.35 -9.67
N PHE A 289 -20.99 -23.99 -9.30
CA PHE A 289 -21.76 -23.59 -8.11
C PHE A 289 -20.96 -23.77 -6.81
N GLU A 290 -20.27 -24.91 -6.65
CA GLU A 290 -19.40 -25.15 -5.49
C GLU A 290 -18.19 -24.21 -5.46
N GLN A 291 -17.56 -23.97 -6.61
CA GLN A 291 -16.43 -23.05 -6.73
C GLN A 291 -16.85 -21.59 -6.46
N MET A 292 -17.98 -21.14 -6.99
CA MET A 292 -18.54 -19.82 -6.73
C MET A 292 -18.92 -19.66 -5.26
N SER A 293 -19.45 -20.71 -4.62
CA SER A 293 -19.74 -20.71 -3.19
C SER A 293 -18.46 -20.56 -2.36
N LEU A 294 -17.40 -21.31 -2.70
CA LEU A 294 -16.10 -21.21 -2.03
C LEU A 294 -15.43 -19.83 -2.24
N CYS A 295 -15.54 -19.27 -3.46
CA CYS A 295 -15.03 -17.94 -3.77
C CYS A 295 -15.74 -16.87 -2.94
N LYS A 296 -17.08 -16.93 -2.85
CA LYS A 296 -17.88 -16.00 -2.04
C LYS A 296 -17.56 -16.09 -0.55
N GLU A 297 -17.37 -17.29 0.00
CA GLU A 297 -16.94 -17.46 1.39
C GLU A 297 -15.55 -16.86 1.61
N THR A 298 -14.62 -17.12 0.69
CA THR A 298 -13.26 -16.58 0.77
C THR A 298 -13.23 -15.06 0.65
N GLU A 299 -14.07 -14.50 -0.23
CA GLU A 299 -14.27 -13.06 -0.40
C GLU A 299 -14.74 -12.43 0.92
N LEU A 300 -15.74 -13.04 1.56
CA LEU A 300 -16.27 -12.60 2.85
C LEU A 300 -15.21 -12.67 3.96
N GLN A 301 -14.46 -13.77 4.05
CA GLN A 301 -13.38 -13.91 5.01
C GLN A 301 -12.29 -12.85 4.81
N ALA A 302 -11.87 -12.61 3.56
CA ALA A 302 -10.90 -11.56 3.25
C ALA A 302 -11.42 -10.16 3.60
N SER A 303 -12.70 -9.90 3.33
CA SER A 303 -13.38 -8.66 3.73
C SER A 303 -13.37 -8.47 5.25
N HIS A 304 -13.82 -9.46 6.01
CA HIS A 304 -13.83 -9.41 7.48
C HIS A 304 -12.42 -9.20 8.04
N ARG A 305 -11.41 -9.89 7.51
CA ARG A 305 -10.02 -9.69 7.97
C ARG A 305 -9.54 -8.27 7.69
N THR A 306 -9.81 -7.74 6.51
CA THR A 306 -9.43 -6.38 6.12
C THR A 306 -10.04 -5.33 7.05
N VAL A 307 -11.35 -5.42 7.32
CA VAL A 307 -12.05 -4.52 8.25
C VAL A 307 -11.50 -4.63 9.67
N LEU A 308 -11.23 -5.86 10.15
CA LEU A 308 -10.70 -6.11 11.48
C LEU A 308 -9.28 -5.52 11.67
N ILE A 309 -8.42 -5.63 10.65
CA ILE A 309 -7.06 -5.09 10.70
C ILE A 309 -7.10 -3.57 10.88
N VAL A 310 -7.97 -2.86 10.17
CA VAL A 310 -8.10 -1.40 10.36
C VAL A 310 -8.55 -1.05 11.78
N CYS A 311 -9.55 -1.74 12.33
CA CYS A 311 -9.94 -1.53 13.72
C CYS A 311 -8.78 -1.81 14.69
N HIS A 312 -8.00 -2.86 14.45
CA HIS A 312 -6.84 -3.21 15.26
C HIS A 312 -5.74 -2.14 15.19
N MET A 313 -5.48 -1.59 14.00
CA MET A 313 -4.52 -0.50 13.80
C MET A 313 -4.89 0.75 14.61
N ILE A 314 -6.18 1.10 14.64
CA ILE A 314 -6.69 2.29 15.33
C ILE A 314 -6.76 2.04 16.84
N GLU A 315 -7.48 1.00 17.28
CA GLU A 315 -7.84 0.83 18.69
C GLU A 315 -6.73 0.18 19.53
N VAL A 316 -5.95 -0.74 18.94
CA VAL A 316 -4.99 -1.57 19.69
C VAL A 316 -3.57 -1.09 19.47
N ILE A 317 -3.15 -0.94 18.21
CA ILE A 317 -1.79 -0.45 17.90
C ILE A 317 -1.70 1.06 18.18
N ARG A 318 -2.85 1.78 18.19
CA ARG A 318 -2.93 3.23 18.44
C ARG A 318 -2.05 4.04 17.51
N LEU A 319 -2.03 3.62 16.25
CA LEU A 319 -1.32 4.34 15.22
C LEU A 319 -1.99 5.69 14.98
N PRO A 320 -1.26 6.71 14.51
CA PRO A 320 -1.88 7.98 14.10
C PRO A 320 -3.08 7.72 13.20
N GLU A 321 -4.27 8.00 13.74
CA GLU A 321 -5.51 7.39 13.28
C GLU A 321 -5.87 7.86 11.88
N SER A 322 -5.71 9.15 11.63
CA SER A 322 -5.98 9.77 10.33
C SER A 322 -5.08 9.21 9.23
N GLN A 323 -3.80 8.94 9.51
CA GLN A 323 -2.86 8.39 8.54
C GLN A 323 -3.13 6.91 8.26
N SER A 324 -3.41 6.15 9.31
CA SER A 324 -3.76 4.72 9.19
C SER A 324 -5.01 4.55 8.34
N LEU A 325 -5.99 5.43 8.54
CA LEU A 325 -7.22 5.44 7.76
C LEU A 325 -7.00 5.94 6.32
N SER A 326 -6.16 6.97 6.12
CA SER A 326 -5.70 7.41 4.80
C SER A 326 -5.05 6.29 4.00
N LEU A 327 -4.13 5.54 4.60
CA LEU A 327 -3.47 4.40 3.98
C LEU A 327 -4.47 3.28 3.66
N ALA A 328 -5.29 2.90 4.64
CA ALA A 328 -6.29 1.85 4.47
C ALA A 328 -7.29 2.15 3.33
N LEU A 329 -7.80 3.38 3.27
CA LEU A 329 -8.81 3.77 2.27
C LEU A 329 -8.18 4.14 0.92
N GLY A 330 -7.05 4.85 0.94
CA GLY A 330 -6.39 5.41 -0.24
C GLY A 330 -5.42 4.46 -0.92
N VAL A 331 -4.83 3.52 -0.19
CA VAL A 331 -3.92 2.52 -0.78
C VAL A 331 -4.61 1.17 -0.84
N TYR A 332 -5.21 0.68 0.23
CA TYR A 332 -5.72 -0.70 0.29
C TYR A 332 -7.21 -0.87 -0.02
N TYR A 333 -7.93 0.22 -0.35
CA TYR A 333 -9.32 0.17 -0.78
C TYR A 333 -10.25 -0.56 0.21
N VAL A 334 -10.03 -0.38 1.52
CA VAL A 334 -10.82 -1.05 2.58
C VAL A 334 -12.33 -0.77 2.47
N GLN A 335 -12.73 0.34 1.85
CA GLN A 335 -14.13 0.60 1.51
C GLN A 335 -14.78 -0.52 0.67
N VAL A 336 -14.02 -1.21 -0.18
CA VAL A 336 -14.50 -2.36 -0.97
C VAL A 336 -14.74 -3.55 -0.06
N ALA A 337 -13.83 -3.82 0.88
CA ALA A 337 -14.01 -4.86 1.89
C ALA A 337 -15.27 -4.59 2.73
N TYR A 338 -15.41 -3.38 3.27
CA TYR A 338 -16.60 -2.98 4.01
C TYR A 338 -17.87 -3.20 3.19
N ALA A 339 -17.91 -2.74 1.94
CA ALA A 339 -19.06 -2.92 1.05
C ALA A 339 -19.37 -4.41 0.77
N THR A 340 -18.36 -5.28 0.61
CA THR A 340 -18.57 -6.73 0.47
C THR A 340 -19.28 -7.31 1.69
N ALA A 341 -18.83 -6.97 2.91
CA ALA A 341 -19.43 -7.49 4.14
C ALA A 341 -20.88 -6.98 4.32
N VAL A 342 -21.12 -5.70 4.02
CA VAL A 342 -22.46 -5.11 3.99
C VAL A 342 -23.37 -5.85 3.01
N ALA A 343 -22.90 -6.10 1.78
CA ALA A 343 -23.68 -6.80 0.77
C ALA A 343 -24.05 -8.23 1.20
N HIS A 344 -23.14 -8.93 1.90
CA HIS A 344 -23.42 -10.25 2.44
C HIS A 344 -24.53 -10.25 3.50
N VAL A 345 -24.49 -9.28 4.43
CA VAL A 345 -25.53 -9.12 5.46
C VAL A 345 -26.88 -8.83 4.82
N LEU A 346 -26.92 -8.00 3.77
CA LEU A 346 -28.16 -7.69 3.05
C LEU A 346 -28.70 -8.87 2.24
N ASP A 347 -27.83 -9.70 1.66
CA ASP A 347 -28.23 -10.90 0.89
C ASP A 347 -28.79 -12.01 1.80
N LYS A 348 -28.23 -12.15 3.01
CA LYS A 348 -28.57 -13.24 3.95
C LYS A 348 -28.86 -12.72 5.37
N PRO A 349 -29.89 -11.88 5.58
CA PRO A 349 -30.14 -11.19 6.86
C PRO A 349 -30.46 -12.12 8.04
N LYS A 350 -30.85 -13.38 7.77
CA LYS A 350 -31.20 -14.39 8.79
C LYS A 350 -30.11 -15.43 9.02
N ALA A 351 -28.93 -15.28 8.42
CA ALA A 351 -27.83 -16.21 8.66
C ALA A 351 -27.30 -16.08 10.10
N ALA A 352 -26.87 -17.21 10.68
CA ALA A 352 -26.39 -17.25 12.07
C ALA A 352 -25.16 -16.34 12.31
N THR A 353 -24.41 -16.00 11.26
CA THR A 353 -23.21 -15.16 11.31
C THR A 353 -23.51 -13.66 11.32
N VAL A 354 -24.72 -13.24 10.89
CA VAL A 354 -25.09 -11.82 10.71
C VAL A 354 -24.91 -11.00 11.98
N GLY A 355 -25.18 -11.58 13.16
CA GLY A 355 -24.99 -10.88 14.43
C GLY A 355 -23.53 -10.46 14.67
N ASN A 356 -22.58 -11.35 14.36
CA ASN A 356 -21.15 -11.06 14.47
C ASN A 356 -20.70 -10.07 13.39
N ASP A 357 -21.19 -10.24 12.17
CA ASP A 357 -20.86 -9.38 11.03
C ASP A 357 -21.33 -7.93 11.28
N LEU A 358 -22.56 -7.76 11.78
CA LEU A 358 -23.09 -6.47 12.22
C LEU A 358 -22.25 -5.84 13.33
N LEU A 359 -21.85 -6.61 14.34
CA LEU A 359 -21.03 -6.09 15.44
C LEU A 359 -19.68 -5.60 14.92
N GLN A 360 -19.07 -6.33 14.00
CA GLN A 360 -17.82 -5.94 13.36
C GLN A 360 -17.98 -4.67 12.50
N LEU A 361 -19.03 -4.61 11.68
CA LEU A 361 -19.33 -3.43 10.85
C LEU A 361 -19.65 -2.19 11.69
N LYS A 362 -20.31 -2.37 12.85
CA LYS A 362 -20.55 -1.30 13.83
C LYS A 362 -19.25 -0.81 14.44
N ARG A 363 -18.39 -1.72 14.90
CA ARG A 363 -17.07 -1.39 15.44
C ARG A 363 -16.25 -0.56 14.44
N PHE A 364 -16.19 -0.98 13.19
CA PHE A 364 -15.49 -0.24 12.14
C PHE A 364 -16.05 1.19 11.94
N GLY A 365 -17.38 1.35 11.93
CA GLY A 365 -17.98 2.67 11.87
C GLY A 365 -17.70 3.53 13.09
N SER A 366 -17.65 2.95 14.30
CA SER A 366 -17.23 3.66 15.51
C SER A 366 -15.81 4.18 15.40
N CYS A 367 -14.85 3.34 14.98
CA CYS A 367 -13.46 3.75 14.75
C CYS A 367 -13.40 4.96 13.82
N ILE A 368 -14.11 4.91 12.69
CA ILE A 368 -14.04 5.98 11.68
C ILE A 368 -14.74 7.26 12.16
N ASN A 369 -15.83 7.15 12.91
CA ASN A 369 -16.47 8.33 13.50
C ASN A 369 -15.54 9.03 14.51
N GLU A 370 -14.76 8.25 15.28
CA GLU A 370 -13.75 8.79 16.19
C GLU A 370 -12.67 9.54 15.41
N VAL A 371 -12.07 8.92 14.38
CA VAL A 371 -11.08 9.60 13.53
C VAL A 371 -11.67 10.86 12.89
N ALA A 372 -12.89 10.78 12.37
CA ALA A 372 -13.55 11.91 11.70
C ALA A 372 -13.90 13.07 12.65
N SER A 373 -13.94 12.83 13.97
CA SER A 373 -14.10 13.90 14.97
C SER A 373 -12.85 14.77 15.09
N MET A 374 -11.67 14.20 14.80
CA MET A 374 -10.38 14.87 14.86
C MET A 374 -9.88 15.33 13.49
N ALA A 375 -10.28 14.64 12.43
CA ALA A 375 -9.79 14.82 11.07
C ALA A 375 -10.96 15.06 10.09
N SER A 376 -11.17 16.33 9.74
CA SER A 376 -12.31 16.80 8.95
C SER A 376 -12.45 16.15 7.58
N GLU A 377 -11.34 15.68 7.00
CA GLU A 377 -11.27 15.00 5.70
C GLU A 377 -12.06 13.67 5.68
N PHE A 378 -12.26 13.01 6.83
CA PHE A 378 -13.00 11.75 6.92
C PHE A 378 -14.50 11.92 7.21
N VAL A 379 -14.95 13.15 7.50
CA VAL A 379 -16.36 13.43 7.82
C VAL A 379 -17.34 12.95 6.73
N PRO A 380 -17.08 13.13 5.42
CA PRO A 380 -17.96 12.61 4.38
C PRO A 380 -18.10 11.08 4.45
N PHE A 381 -16.99 10.36 4.64
CA PHE A 381 -16.97 8.91 4.73
C PHE A 381 -17.73 8.41 5.98
N ALA A 382 -17.50 9.04 7.13
CA ALA A 382 -18.19 8.74 8.38
C ALA A 382 -19.72 8.94 8.29
N ARG A 383 -20.18 9.95 7.54
CA ARG A 383 -21.62 10.17 7.27
C ARG A 383 -22.21 9.03 6.43
N THR A 384 -21.51 8.62 5.36
CA THR A 384 -21.94 7.50 4.52
C THR A 384 -22.07 6.21 5.32
N LEU A 385 -21.08 5.89 6.16
CA LEU A 385 -21.11 4.70 7.01
C LEU A 385 -22.30 4.69 7.96
N ARG A 386 -22.59 5.82 8.62
CA ARG A 386 -23.77 5.94 9.50
C ARG A 386 -25.08 5.68 8.75
N SER A 387 -25.20 6.20 7.53
CA SER A 387 -26.38 5.94 6.69
C SER A 387 -26.53 4.46 6.34
N VAL A 388 -25.42 3.80 5.96
CA VAL A 388 -25.42 2.37 5.62
C VAL A 388 -25.75 1.51 6.85
N GLN A 389 -25.18 1.84 8.01
CA GLN A 389 -25.46 1.12 9.26
C GLN A 389 -26.93 1.23 9.68
N ALA A 390 -27.53 2.41 9.57
CA ALA A 390 -28.96 2.58 9.85
C ALA A 390 -29.85 1.74 8.92
N GLN A 391 -29.48 1.62 7.65
CA GLN A 391 -30.19 0.75 6.69
C GLN A 391 -30.06 -0.74 7.05
N LEU A 392 -28.86 -1.18 7.43
CA LEU A 392 -28.62 -2.57 7.84
C LEU A 392 -29.44 -2.95 9.08
N GLU A 393 -29.48 -2.08 10.09
CA GLU A 393 -30.26 -2.32 11.31
C GLU A 393 -31.76 -2.42 11.01
N ALA A 394 -32.29 -1.55 10.12
CA ALA A 394 -33.68 -1.59 9.72
C ALA A 394 -34.05 -2.89 8.97
N GLN A 395 -33.14 -3.40 8.13
CA GLN A 395 -33.36 -4.64 7.36
C GLN A 395 -33.28 -5.90 8.21
N VAL A 396 -32.34 -5.97 9.17
CA VAL A 396 -32.21 -7.14 10.04
C VAL A 396 -33.30 -7.22 11.11
N ALA A 397 -33.95 -6.09 11.42
CA ALA A 397 -35.11 -6.04 12.30
C ALA A 397 -36.44 -6.51 11.66
N GLN A 398 -36.49 -6.69 10.33
CA GLN A 398 -37.64 -7.19 9.56
C GLN A 398 -37.52 -8.71 9.32
#